data_AF-A0A060CKB4-F1
#
_entry.id   AF-A0A060CKB4-F1
#
_cell.length_a   1.000
_cell.length_b   1.000
_cell.length_c   1.000
_cell.angle_alpha   90.00
_cell.angle_beta   90.00
_cell.angle_gamma   90.00
#
_symmetry.space_group_name_H-M   'P 1'
#
loop_
_entity.id
_entity.type
_entity.pdbx_description
1 polymer ?
#
loop_
_entity_poly.entity_id
_entity_poly.type
_entity_poly.pdbx_seq_one_letter_code
_entity_poly.pdbx_strand_id
1 'polypeptide(L)' 'MLSGRFDDATALFDRLVGLCNDLGLLAEEYDSASGRLVGNFPQAFSHIGLINTAYNLARSSGPAQQRSGQGAIAAE' A
#
# COMPACT_ATOMS: atom_id res chain seq x y z
N MET A 1 1.58 -18.45 11.62
CA MET A 1 2.24 -17.21 12.11
C MET A 1 2.02 -16.14 11.05
N LEU A 2 1.18 -15.13 11.32
CA LEU A 2 0.91 -14.02 10.40
C LEU A 2 1.96 -12.89 10.49
N SER A 3 2.79 -12.91 11.54
CA SER A 3 3.73 -11.81 11.86
C SER A 3 4.72 -11.52 10.74
N GLY A 4 5.31 -12.55 10.11
CA GLY A 4 6.28 -12.33 9.02
C GLY A 4 5.70 -11.58 7.81
N ARG A 5 4.44 -11.83 7.45
CA ARG A 5 3.79 -11.13 6.33
C ARG A 5 3.44 -9.68 6.68
N PHE A 6 3.23 -9.37 7.95
CA PHE A 6 2.96 -8.00 8.41
C PHE A 6 4.24 -7.16 8.42
N ASP A 7 5.34 -7.74 8.88
CA ASP A 7 6.65 -7.08 8.88
C ASP A 7 7.11 -6.79 7.44
N ASP A 8 6.97 -7.76 6.52
CA ASP A 8 7.26 -7.58 5.10
C ASP A 8 6.40 -6.48 4.46
N ALA A 9 5.10 -6.45 4.79
CA ALA A 9 4.17 -5.45 4.26
C ALA A 9 4.50 -4.04 4.78
N THR A 10 4.93 -3.94 6.04
CA THR A 10 5.39 -2.67 6.63
C THR A 10 6.67 -2.19 5.97
N ALA A 11 7.66 -3.07 5.80
CA ALA A 11 8.91 -2.73 5.14
C ALA A 11 8.71 -2.27 3.69
N LEU A 12 7.81 -2.93 2.95
CA LEU A 12 7.46 -2.53 1.59
C LEU A 12 6.73 -1.17 1.57
N PHE A 13 5.82 -0.95 2.50
CA PHE A 13 5.10 0.33 2.62
C PHE A 13 6.05 1.49 2.93
N ASP A 14 6.99 1.32 3.86
CA ASP A 14 8.00 2.33 4.17
C ASP A 14 8.87 2.66 2.95
N ARG A 15 9.23 1.65 2.17
CA ARG A 15 9.96 1.85 0.91
C ARG A 15 9.15 2.69 -0.08
N LEU A 16 7.84 2.44 -0.21
CA LEU A 16 6.96 3.19 -1.11
C LEU A 16 6.76 4.64 -0.67
N VAL A 17 6.59 4.88 0.64
CA VAL A 17 6.54 6.24 1.20
C VAL A 17 7.84 6.98 0.92
N GLY A 18 8.98 6.29 0.99
CA GLY A 18 10.29 6.85 0.64
C GLY A 18 10.47 7.23 -0.84
N LEU A 19 9.57 6.82 -1.75
CA LEU A 19 9.58 7.24 -3.16
C LEU A 19 8.82 8.54 -3.42
N CYS A 20 8.02 9.01 -2.45
CA CYS A 20 7.37 10.31 -2.54
C CYS A 20 8.43 11.41 -2.63
N ASN A 21 8.10 12.49 -3.35
CA ASN A 21 8.94 13.68 -3.30
C ASN A 21 8.88 14.36 -1.92
N ASP A 22 9.61 15.45 -1.78
CA ASP A 22 9.67 16.31 -0.60
C ASP A 22 8.30 16.86 -0.15
N LEU A 23 7.34 16.96 -1.07
CA LEU A 23 5.96 17.35 -0.79
C LEU A 23 5.05 16.17 -0.41
N GLY A 24 5.58 14.94 -0.39
CA GLY A 24 4.80 13.72 -0.14
C GLY A 24 3.98 13.24 -1.33
N LEU A 25 4.31 13.69 -2.55
CA LEU A 25 3.54 13.43 -3.76
C LEU A 25 4.16 12.34 -4.65
N LEU A 26 3.30 11.54 -5.28
CA LEU A 26 3.64 10.51 -6.27
C LEU A 26 3.10 10.80 -7.67
N ALA A 27 3.83 10.27 -8.65
CA ALA A 27 3.36 10.12 -10.01
C ALA A 27 2.58 8.81 -10.20
N GLU A 28 2.10 8.60 -11.42
CA GLU A 28 1.46 7.35 -11.84
C GLU A 28 2.39 6.15 -11.75
N GLU A 29 3.65 6.34 -12.12
CA GLU A 29 4.62 5.26 -12.25
C GLU A 29 5.96 5.64 -11.60
N TYR A 30 6.76 4.61 -11.28
CA TYR A 30 8.14 4.75 -10.83
C TYR A 30 9.05 3.93 -11.73
N ASP A 31 9.97 4.60 -12.42
CA ASP A 31 11.02 3.95 -13.19
C ASP A 31 12.11 3.47 -12.24
N SER A 32 12.16 2.16 -12.01
CA SER A 32 13.11 1.51 -11.11
C SER A 32 14.53 1.44 -11.67
N ALA A 33 14.72 1.52 -12.98
CA ALA A 33 16.04 1.50 -13.61
C ALA A 33 16.74 2.84 -13.44
N SER A 34 15.99 3.94 -13.56
CA SER A 34 16.54 5.29 -13.40
C SER A 34 16.27 5.94 -12.04
N GLY A 35 15.43 5.33 -11.21
CA GLY A 35 15.15 5.75 -9.85
C GLY A 35 14.28 7.01 -9.74
N ARG A 36 13.35 7.23 -10.69
CA ARG A 36 12.55 8.47 -10.73
C ARG A 36 11.05 8.21 -10.93
N LEU A 37 10.24 9.14 -10.47
CA LEU A 37 8.81 9.19 -10.77
C LEU A 37 8.59 9.57 -12.25
N VAL A 38 7.68 8.87 -12.92
CA VAL A 38 7.36 9.08 -14.34
C VAL A 38 5.84 9.04 -14.57
N GLY A 39 5.40 9.61 -15.68
CA GLY A 39 3.98 9.70 -16.02
C GLY A 39 3.29 10.93 -15.41
N ASN A 40 1.98 10.81 -15.22
CA ASN A 40 1.16 11.92 -14.71
C ASN A 40 1.54 12.27 -13.27
N PHE A 41 1.63 13.57 -12.97
CA PHE A 41 2.01 14.06 -11.65
C PHE A 41 1.25 15.36 -11.29
N PRO A 42 0.70 15.49 -10.06
CA PRO A 42 0.51 14.42 -9.07
C PRO A 42 -0.66 13.49 -9.44
N GLN A 43 -0.53 12.19 -9.18
CA GLN A 43 -1.54 11.22 -9.59
C GLN A 43 -2.37 10.74 -8.40
N ALA A 44 -3.67 11.06 -8.38
CA ALA A 44 -4.52 10.86 -7.21
C ALA A 44 -4.74 9.38 -6.83
N PHE A 45 -4.82 8.46 -7.80
CA PHE A 45 -5.11 7.05 -7.51
C PHE A 45 -3.97 6.33 -6.78
N SER A 46 -2.71 6.68 -7.05
CA SER A 46 -1.50 6.21 -6.38
C SER A 46 -1.54 6.62 -4.92
N HIS A 47 -1.95 7.85 -4.63
CA HIS A 47 -2.15 8.33 -3.26
C HIS A 47 -3.30 7.59 -2.55
N ILE A 48 -4.42 7.35 -3.24
CA ILE A 48 -5.53 6.56 -2.68
C ILE A 48 -5.06 5.14 -2.31
N GLY A 49 -4.24 4.51 -3.16
CA GLY A 49 -3.62 3.21 -2.87
C GLY A 49 -2.77 3.23 -1.60
N LEU A 50 -1.93 4.24 -1.44
CA LEU A 50 -1.07 4.42 -0.25
C LEU A 50 -1.89 4.66 1.02
N ILE A 51 -2.87 5.55 0.99
CA ILE A 51 -3.75 5.86 2.13
C ILE A 51 -4.49 4.59 2.60
N ASN A 52 -5.04 3.83 1.65
CA ASN A 52 -5.74 2.58 1.96
C ASN A 52 -4.79 1.54 2.58
N THR A 53 -3.56 1.45 2.07
CA THR A 53 -2.54 0.53 2.60
C THR A 53 -2.12 0.93 4.01
N ALA A 54 -1.90 2.22 4.26
CA ALA A 54 -1.60 2.77 5.58
C ALA A 54 -2.72 2.44 6.58
N TYR A 55 -3.98 2.63 6.17
CA TYR A 55 -5.14 2.30 7.00
C TYR A 55 -5.24 0.81 7.31
N ASN A 56 -4.90 -0.06 6.35
CA ASN A 56 -4.87 -1.50 6.54
C ASN A 56 -3.75 -1.95 7.49
N LEU A 57 -2.57 -1.35 7.41
CA LEU A 57 -1.43 -1.67 8.28
C LEU A 57 -1.66 -1.15 9.72
N ALA A 58 -2.26 0.02 9.86
CA ALA A 58 -2.56 0.62 11.17
C ALA A 58 -3.59 -0.17 11.98
N ARG A 59 -4.46 -0.93 11.31
CA ARG A 59 -5.40 -1.85 11.96
C ARG A 59 -4.77 -3.23 11.90
N SER A 60 -4.26 -3.75 13.02
CA SER A 60 -3.60 -5.08 13.12
C SER A 60 -4.45 -6.26 12.57
N SER A 61 -5.74 -6.00 12.28
CA SER A 61 -6.60 -6.76 11.38
C SER A 61 -7.26 -5.80 10.37
N GLY A 62 -6.63 -5.58 9.22
CA GLY A 62 -7.14 -4.66 8.19
C GLY A 62 -8.34 -5.28 7.44
N PRO A 63 -9.14 -4.47 6.71
CA PRO A 63 -10.23 -4.99 5.86
C PRO A 63 -9.80 -6.11 4.89
N ALA A 64 -8.51 -6.20 4.53
CA ALA A 64 -7.96 -7.35 3.81
C ALA A 64 -8.12 -8.67 4.60
N GLN A 65 -7.82 -8.68 5.91
CA GLN A 65 -8.11 -9.82 6.80
C GLN A 65 -9.62 -10.06 6.96
N GLN A 66 -10.45 -9.01 6.96
CA GLN A 66 -11.92 -9.14 7.07
C GLN A 66 -12.56 -9.71 5.79
N ARG A 67 -12.06 -9.35 4.61
CA ARG A 67 -12.49 -9.92 3.32
C ARG A 67 -12.11 -11.40 3.19
N SER A 68 -10.95 -11.80 3.69
CA SER A 68 -10.57 -13.21 3.76
C SER A 68 -11.39 -14.03 4.77
N GLY A 69 -12.01 -13.39 5.78
CA GLY A 69 -12.90 -14.05 6.75
C GLY A 69 -14.38 -14.10 6.35
N GLN A 70 -14.88 -13.11 5.60
CA GLN A 70 -16.30 -13.04 5.19
C GLN A 70 -16.68 -13.96 4.03
N GLY A 71 -15.73 -14.47 3.25
CA GLY A 71 -16.00 -15.45 2.19
C GLY A 71 -16.34 -16.87 2.69
N ALA A 72 -16.10 -17.16 3.98
CA ALA A 72 -16.31 -18.49 4.57
C ALA A 72 -17.68 -18.66 5.24
N ILE A 73 -18.43 -17.58 5.51
CA ILE A 73 -19.70 -17.60 6.25
C ILE A 73 -20.96 -17.53 5.36
N ALA A 74 -20.80 -17.44 4.04
CA ALA A 74 -21.90 -17.34 3.07
C ALA A 74 -22.17 -18.65 2.30
N ALA A 75 -21.62 -19.77 2.79
CA ALA A 75 -21.81 -21.11 2.24
C ALA A 75 -22.34 -22.07 3.31
N GLU A 76 -23.45 -21.70 3.95
CA GLU A 76 -24.29 -22.61 4.72
C GLU A 76 -25.77 -22.29 4.48
#